data_AF-A0A6L2ZZL9-F1
#
_entry.id   AF-A0A6L2ZZL9-F1
#
_cell.length_a   1.000
_cell.length_b   1.000
_cell.length_c   1.000
_cell.angle_alpha   90.00
_cell.angle_beta   90.00
_cell.angle_gamma   90.00
#
_symmetry.space_group_name_H-M   'P 1'
#
loop_
_entity.id
_entity.type
_entity.pdbx_description
1 polymer ?
#
loop_
_entity_poly.entity_id
_entity_poly.type
_entity_poly.pdbx_seq_one_letter_code
_entity_poly.pdbx_strand_id
1 'polypeptide(L)'
;MKKRGILLVNLGTPENTSPQALRKYLKKFLSDRRVIKTHPLLWQPLLNGVILNTRRKKSAKLYEKIVRDGEFPLLTYTAAQEKKSAGTLA
;
A
#
# COMPACT_ATOMS: atom_id res chain seq x y z
N MET A 1 -25.51 2.71 26.82
CA MET A 1 -24.12 2.28 26.58
C MET A 1 -23.57 2.96 25.32
N LYS A 2 -22.32 3.44 25.33
CA LYS A 2 -21.69 4.04 24.12
C LYS A 2 -21.24 2.93 23.16
N LYS A 3 -21.62 3.02 21.88
CA LYS A 3 -21.10 2.13 20.83
C LYS A 3 -19.60 2.37 20.66
N ARG A 4 -18.81 1.30 20.64
CA ARG A 4 -17.35 1.34 20.40
C ARG A 4 -17.10 0.97 18.94
N GLY A 5 -16.24 1.73 18.27
CA GLY A 5 -15.78 1.44 16.91
C GLY A 5 -14.26 1.23 16.91
N ILE A 6 -13.78 0.27 16.13
CA ILE A 6 -12.35 0.09 15.86
C ILE A 6 -12.08 0.53 14.43
N LEU A 7 -11.00 1.28 14.23
CA LEU A 7 -10.48 1.60 12.90
C LEU A 7 -9.14 0.89 12.70
N LEU A 8 -9.10 -0.09 11.80
CA LEU A 8 -7.85 -0.71 11.34
C LEU A 8 -7.29 0.11 10.18
N VAL A 9 -6.08 0.65 10.33
CA VAL A 9 -5.44 1.50 9.31
C VAL A 9 -4.13 0.88 8.86
N ASN A 10 -3.92 0.81 7.55
CA ASN A 10 -2.64 0.46 6.96
C ASN A 10 -2.34 1.35 5.73
N LEU A 11 -1.18 1.14 5.10
CA LEU A 11 -0.75 1.87 3.90
C LEU A 11 -1.45 1.40 2.61
N GLY A 12 -2.11 0.26 2.66
CA GLY A 12 -2.75 -0.43 1.56
C GLY A 12 -1.77 -1.26 0.74
N THR A 13 -2.34 -2.01 -0.19
CA THR A 13 -1.63 -2.75 -1.24
C THR A 13 -1.97 -2.13 -2.60
N PRO A 14 -1.15 -2.36 -3.63
CA PRO A 14 -1.58 -2.06 -4.99
C PRO A 14 -2.83 -2.88 -5.36
N GLU A 15 -3.54 -2.44 -6.39
CA GLU A 15 -4.75 -3.12 -6.89
C GLU A 15 -4.43 -4.51 -7.46
N ASN A 16 -3.28 -4.66 -8.10
CA ASN A 16 -2.76 -5.92 -8.61
C ASN A 16 -1.23 -5.85 -8.73
N THR A 17 -0.59 -6.93 -9.17
CA THR A 17 0.88 -7.04 -9.30
C THR A 17 1.42 -6.39 -10.57
N SER A 18 0.58 -5.80 -11.43
CA SER A 18 1.03 -5.20 -12.68
C SER A 18 1.93 -3.97 -12.44
N PRO A 19 2.93 -3.73 -13.32
CA PRO A 19 3.75 -2.52 -13.23
C PRO A 19 2.96 -1.21 -13.27
N GLN A 20 1.76 -1.20 -13.85
CA GLN A 20 0.89 -0.02 -13.92
C GLN A 20 0.22 0.27 -12.58
N ALA A 21 -0.38 -0.75 -11.95
CA ALA A 21 -0.97 -0.63 -10.61
C ALA A 21 0.09 -0.22 -9.58
N LEU A 22 1.29 -0.81 -9.66
CA LEU A 22 2.38 -0.43 -8.78
C LEU A 22 2.91 0.98 -9.04
N ARG A 23 2.91 1.46 -10.29
CA ARG A 23 3.24 2.86 -10.58
C ARG A 23 2.26 3.80 -9.87
N LYS A 24 0.95 3.52 -9.94
CA LYS A 24 -0.10 4.32 -9.29
C LYS A 24 0.06 4.30 -7.77
N TYR A 25 0.26 3.12 -7.19
CA TYR A 25 0.50 2.94 -5.75
C TYR A 25 1.76 3.68 -5.27
N LEU A 26 2.91 3.44 -5.91
CA LEU A 26 4.17 4.08 -5.56
C LEU A 26 4.11 5.59 -5.74
N LYS A 27 3.42 6.10 -6.77
CA LYS A 27 3.24 7.55 -6.97
C LYS A 27 2.51 8.16 -5.78
N LYS A 28 1.40 7.55 -5.33
CA LYS A 28 0.64 8.03 -4.17
C LYS A 28 1.50 8.01 -2.90
N PHE A 29 2.15 6.87 -2.63
CA PHE A 29 2.94 6.68 -1.42
C PHE A 29 4.17 7.60 -1.36
N LEU A 30 4.96 7.67 -2.44
CA LEU A 30 6.19 8.45 -2.48
C LEU A 30 5.97 9.94 -2.75
N SER A 31 4.74 10.37 -3.08
CA SER A 31 4.41 11.80 -3.14
C SER A 31 4.00 12.37 -1.78
N ASP A 32 3.77 11.52 -0.78
CA ASP A 32 3.35 11.97 0.55
C ASP A 32 4.50 12.66 1.30
N ARG A 33 4.26 13.89 1.74
CA ARG A 33 5.20 14.74 2.50
C ARG A 33 5.52 14.18 3.88
N ARG A 34 4.65 13.33 4.42
CA ARG A 34 4.87 12.62 5.69
C ARG A 34 5.87 11.47 5.54
N VAL A 35 5.99 10.93 4.33
CA VAL A 35 6.93 9.84 4.00
C VAL A 35 8.25 10.42 3.48
N ILE A 36 8.19 11.42 2.60
CA ILE A 36 9.37 12.03 1.98
C ILE A 36 9.55 13.47 2.47
N LYS A 37 10.70 13.72 3.12
CA LYS A 37 11.05 15.04 3.70
C LYS A 37 11.75 15.98 2.71
N THR A 38 12.27 15.48 1.59
CA THR A 38 12.97 16.25 0.55
C THR A 38 12.07 17.30 -0.09
N HIS A 39 12.61 18.47 -0.48
CA HIS A 39 11.84 19.55 -1.10
C HIS A 39 11.07 19.07 -2.36
N PRO A 40 9.77 19.43 -2.55
CA PRO A 40 8.95 18.89 -3.64
C PRO A 40 9.51 19.16 -5.03
N LEU A 41 10.10 20.34 -5.24
CA LEU A 41 10.65 20.75 -6.53
C LEU A 41 11.82 19.87 -6.99
N LEU A 42 12.58 19.30 -6.05
CA LEU A 42 13.66 18.38 -6.36
C LEU A 42 13.12 16.94 -6.45
N TRP A 43 12.21 16.58 -5.55
CA TRP A 43 11.71 15.22 -5.44
C TRP A 43 10.74 14.82 -6.56
N GLN A 44 9.82 15.69 -6.95
CA GLN A 44 8.78 15.36 -7.92
C GLN A 44 9.35 15.04 -9.32
N PRO A 45 10.34 15.78 -9.86
CA PRO A 45 11.00 15.40 -11.10
C PRO A 45 11.73 14.05 -10.99
N LEU A 46 12.45 13.81 -9.89
CA LEU A 46 13.15 12.54 -9.66
C LEU A 46 12.17 11.36 -9.55
N LEU A 47 11.07 11.56 -8.83
CA LEU A 47 10.02 10.56 -8.65
C LEU A 47 9.39 10.18 -9.99
N ASN A 48 8.91 11.17 -10.74
CA ASN A 48 8.18 10.93 -11.99
C ASN A 48 9.09 10.52 -13.16
N GLY A 49 10.36 10.97 -13.16
CA GLY A 49 11.35 10.67 -14.18
C GLY A 49 12.05 9.32 -13.98
N VAL A 50 12.71 9.10 -12.83
CA VAL A 50 13.58 7.93 -12.64
C VAL A 50 12.89 6.83 -11.84
N ILE A 51 12.35 7.18 -10.67
CA ILE A 51 11.89 6.19 -9.69
C ILE A 51 10.67 5.42 -10.22
N LEU A 52 9.62 6.12 -10.66
CA LEU A 52 8.40 5.47 -11.13
C LEU A 52 8.57 4.68 -12.44
N ASN A 53 9.63 4.95 -13.20
CA ASN A 53 9.92 4.26 -14.47
C ASN A 53 10.73 2.97 -14.25
N THR A 54 11.72 3.01 -13.36
CA THR A 54 12.61 1.87 -13.06
C THR A 54 12.04 0.95 -11.98
N ARG A 55 11.59 1.51 -10.85
CA ARG A 55 11.22 0.77 -9.64
C ARG A 55 9.95 -0.05 -9.80
N ARG A 56 9.03 0.37 -10.69
CA ARG A 56 7.76 -0.34 -10.91
C ARG A 56 7.96 -1.80 -11.34
N LYS A 57 8.93 -2.07 -12.23
CA LYS A 57 9.19 -3.42 -12.75
C LYS A 57 9.78 -4.33 -11.68
N LYS A 58 10.76 -3.82 -10.91
CA LYS A 58 11.36 -4.55 -9.80
C LYS A 58 10.34 -4.86 -8.72
N SER A 59 9.50 -3.89 -8.38
CA SER A 59 8.48 -4.07 -7.36
C SER A 59 7.40 -5.06 -7.83
N ALA A 60 6.98 -5.02 -9.10
CA ALA A 60 5.96 -5.93 -9.62
C ALA A 60 6.36 -7.40 -9.39
N LYS A 61 7.60 -7.76 -9.74
CA LYS A 61 8.16 -9.10 -9.51
C LYS A 61 8.23 -9.50 -8.04
N LEU A 62 8.39 -8.54 -7.13
CA LEU A 62 8.42 -8.83 -5.69
C LEU A 62 7.01 -9.03 -5.14
N TYR A 63 6.05 -8.20 -5.56
CA TYR A 63 4.66 -8.33 -5.17
C TYR A 63 4.04 -9.62 -5.72
N GLU A 64 4.41 -10.02 -6.93
CA GLU A 64 4.00 -11.30 -7.54
C GLU A 64 4.44 -12.51 -6.71
N LYS A 65 5.64 -12.47 -6.10
CA LYS A 65 6.14 -13.57 -5.26
C LYS A 65 5.39 -13.76 -3.95
N ILE A 66 4.72 -12.73 -3.45
CA ILE A 66 4.05 -12.75 -2.14
C ILE A 66 2.54 -12.90 -2.25
N VAL A 67 1.95 -12.63 -3.42
CA VAL A 67 0.53 -12.86 -3.69
C VAL A 67 0.25 -14.36 -3.62
N ARG A 68 -0.85 -14.71 -2.94
CA ARG A 68 -1.36 -16.08 -2.86
C ARG A 68 -2.84 -16.03 -3.17
N ASP A 69 -3.30 -16.95 -4.01
CA ASP A 69 -4.73 -17.07 -4.37
C ASP A 69 -5.36 -15.77 -4.89
N GLY A 70 -4.57 -14.92 -5.56
CA GLY A 70 -5.01 -13.64 -6.09
C GLY A 70 -5.12 -12.52 -5.05
N GLU A 71 -4.85 -12.79 -3.77
CA GLU A 71 -4.91 -11.81 -2.70
C GLU A 71 -3.53 -11.41 -2.16
N PHE A 72 -3.42 -10.15 -1.74
CA PHE A 72 -2.26 -9.71 -0.99
C PHE A 72 -2.39 -10.13 0.48
N PRO A 73 -1.34 -10.69 1.10
CA PRO A 73 -1.39 -11.13 2.49
C PRO A 73 -1.89 -10.07 3.47
N LEU A 74 -1.55 -8.79 3.24
CA LEU A 74 -2.00 -7.68 4.07
C LEU A 74 -3.53 -7.58 4.13
N LEU A 75 -4.23 -7.77 3.01
CA LEU A 75 -5.71 -7.73 2.97
C LEU A 75 -6.29 -8.94 3.69
N THR A 76 -5.78 -10.14 3.40
CA THR A 76 -6.24 -11.38 4.02
C THR A 76 -6.09 -11.34 5.55
N TYR A 77 -4.94 -10.90 6.05
CA TYR A 77 -4.71 -10.78 7.49
C TYR A 77 -5.50 -9.63 8.14
N THR A 78 -5.67 -8.50 7.45
CA THR A 78 -6.47 -7.38 7.98
C THR A 78 -7.94 -7.80 8.13
N ALA A 79 -8.50 -8.52 7.16
CA ALA A 79 -9.86 -9.05 7.24
C ALA A 79 -10.02 -10.08 8.38
N ALA A 80 -9.01 -10.92 8.62
CA ALA A 80 -9.00 -11.84 9.75
C ALA A 80 -8.94 -11.10 11.10
N GLN A 81 -8.13 -10.03 11.20
CA GLN A 81 -8.04 -9.18 12.38
C GLN A 81 -9.35 -8.45 12.68
N GLU A 82 -10.02 -7.95 11.64
CA GLU A 82 -11.33 -7.30 11.75
C GLU A 82 -12.35 -8.26 12.39
N LYS A 83 -12.49 -9.47 11.84
CA LYS A 83 -13.42 -10.50 12.35
C LYS A 83 -13.14 -10.86 13.81
N LYS A 84 -11.86 -11.07 14.15
CA LYS A 84 -11.45 -11.42 15.53
C LYS A 84 -11.73 -10.28 16.51
N SER A 85 -11.44 -9.05 16.11
CA SER A 85 -11.63 -7.88 16.97
C SER A 85 -13.11 -7.57 17.20
N ALA A 86 -13.96 -7.80 16.19
CA ALA A 86 -15.41 -7.71 16.33
C ALA A 86 -15.94 -8.74 17.35
N GLY A 87 -15.49 -9.99 17.28
CA GLY A 87 -15.89 -11.04 18.22
C GLY A 87 -15.38 -10.86 19.66
N THR A 88 -14.31 -10.10 19.87
CA THR A 88 -13.76 -9.82 21.22
C THR A 88 -14.46 -8.64 21.90
N LEU A 89 -15.07 -7.75 21.11
CA LEU A 89 -15.74 -6.54 21.61
C LEU A 89 -17.28 -6.66 21.69
N ALA A 90 -17.84 -7.71 21.09
CA ALA A 90 -19.23 -8.13 21.26
C ALA A 90 -19.44 -8.70 22.67
#